data_AF-A0A151T4A2-F1
#
_entry.id   AF-A0A151T4A2-F1
#
_cell.length_a   1.000
_cell.length_b   1.000
_cell.length_c   1.000
_cell.angle_alpha   90.00
_cell.angle_beta   90.00
_cell.angle_gamma   90.00
#
_symmetry.space_group_name_H-M   'P 1'
#
loop_
_entity.id
_entity.type
_entity.pdbx_description
1 polymer ?
#
loop_
_entity_poly.entity_id
_entity_poly.type
_entity_poly.pdbx_seq_one_letter_code
_entity_poly.pdbx_strand_id
1 'polypeptide(L)'
;IFISQKKYASNILKKFKMENSKLVSTSVEEKLKLTKESEGRKVDAARYKSLIGSLRYLTTIRLDIVFRVKFLNKFKEEPRVCHL
;
A
#
# COMPACT_ATOMS: atom_id res chain seq x y z
N ILE A 1 -0.10 19.11 -16.53
CA ILE A 1 0.12 17.65 -16.69
C ILE A 1 -1.06 16.92 -16.05
N PHE A 2 -1.93 16.29 -16.85
CA PHE A 2 -3.13 15.60 -16.34
C PHE A 2 -2.80 14.10 -16.19
N ILE A 3 -2.48 13.67 -14.97
CA ILE A 3 -2.23 12.24 -14.70
C ILE A 3 -3.57 11.61 -14.31
N SER A 4 -4.06 10.68 -15.13
CA SER A 4 -5.22 9.87 -14.76
C SER A 4 -4.88 9.02 -13.54
N GLN A 5 -5.63 9.21 -12.44
CA GLN A 5 -5.45 8.43 -11.21
C GLN A 5 -5.52 6.92 -11.47
N LYS A 6 -6.44 6.50 -12.34
CA LYS A 6 -6.59 5.09 -12.73
C LYS A 6 -5.33 4.56 -13.39
N LYS A 7 -4.72 5.34 -14.29
CA LYS A 7 -3.45 5.00 -14.94
C LYS A 7 -2.30 4.96 -13.93
N TYR A 8 -2.24 5.92 -13.01
CA TYR A 8 -1.22 5.96 -11.97
C TYR A 8 -1.32 4.78 -11.00
N ALA A 9 -2.52 4.47 -10.51
CA ALA A 9 -2.77 3.32 -9.66
C ALA A 9 -2.42 2.01 -10.36
N SER A 10 -2.84 1.85 -11.62
CA SER A 10 -2.47 0.68 -12.42
C SER A 10 -0.95 0.56 -12.57
N ASN A 11 -0.25 1.64 -12.89
CA ASN A 11 1.21 1.66 -13.01
C ASN A 11 1.92 1.28 -11.71
N ILE A 12 1.41 1.69 -10.54
CA ILE A 12 1.93 1.25 -9.24
C ILE A 12 1.76 -0.26 -9.10
N LEU A 13 0.57 -0.79 -9.36
CA LEU A 13 0.32 -2.24 -9.28
C LEU A 13 1.27 -3.01 -10.21
N LYS A 14 1.49 -2.52 -11.44
CA LYS A 14 2.49 -3.11 -12.36
C LYS A 14 3.89 -3.09 -11.77
N LYS A 15 4.34 -1.94 -11.30
CA LYS A 15 5.69 -1.71 -10.76
C LYS A 15 6.01 -2.64 -9.58
N PHE A 16 5.03 -2.91 -8.74
CA PHE A 16 5.22 -3.77 -7.56
C PHE A 16 4.82 -5.23 -7.79
N LYS A 17 4.40 -5.61 -9.01
CA LYS A 17 3.91 -6.95 -9.38
C LYS A 17 2.65 -7.36 -8.61
N MET A 18 1.77 -6.41 -8.37
CA MET A 18 0.49 -6.55 -7.66
C MET A 18 -0.72 -6.50 -8.61
N GLU A 19 -0.49 -6.72 -9.91
CA GLU A 19 -1.53 -6.65 -10.95
C GLU A 19 -2.65 -7.69 -10.74
N ASN A 20 -2.30 -8.83 -10.14
CA ASN A 20 -3.21 -9.93 -9.82
C ASN A 20 -3.71 -9.89 -8.36
N SER A 21 -3.39 -8.82 -7.61
CA SER A 21 -3.88 -8.68 -6.24
C SER A 21 -5.40 -8.56 -6.25
N LYS A 22 -6.06 -9.27 -5.33
CA LYS A 22 -7.53 -9.23 -5.21
C LYS A 22 -8.00 -7.78 -5.06
N LEU A 23 -8.96 -7.39 -5.90
CA LEU A 23 -9.63 -6.12 -5.78
C LEU A 23 -10.51 -6.16 -4.52
N VAL A 24 -10.04 -5.56 -3.44
CA VAL A 24 -10.86 -5.36 -2.24
C VAL A 24 -11.55 -4.01 -2.40
N SER A 25 -12.89 -4.01 -2.34
CA SER A 25 -13.64 -2.77 -2.21
C SER A 25 -13.14 -2.06 -0.96
N THR A 26 -12.51 -0.89 -1.12
CA THR A 26 -12.07 -0.05 -0.01
C THR A 26 -13.30 0.62 0.63
N SER A 27 -14.28 -0.18 1.06
CA SER A 27 -15.11 0.24 2.17
C SER A 27 -14.19 0.29 3.38
N VAL A 28 -14.30 1.37 4.15
CA VAL A 28 -13.60 1.56 5.41
C VAL A 28 -14.17 0.56 6.42
N GLU A 29 -13.92 -0.73 6.22
CA GLU A 29 -14.06 -1.71 7.28
C GLU A 29 -12.83 -1.55 8.18
N GLU A 30 -13.00 -0.68 9.17
CA GLU A 30 -12.29 -0.68 10.45
C GLU A 30 -12.39 -2.07 11.09
N LYS A 31 -11.69 -3.07 10.57
CA LYS A 31 -11.57 -4.39 11.22
C LYS A 31 -10.54 -5.33 10.60
N LEU A 32 -9.59 -4.84 9.80
CA LEU A 32 -8.35 -5.60 9.66
C LEU A 32 -7.55 -5.50 10.96
N LYS A 33 -7.93 -6.36 11.92
CA LYS A 33 -6.96 -6.99 12.80
C LYS A 33 -5.94 -7.65 11.86
N LEU A 34 -4.92 -6.90 11.45
CA LEU A 34 -3.66 -7.51 11.00
C LEU A 34 -3.08 -8.11 12.27
N THR A 35 -3.56 -9.30 12.58
CA THR A 35 -3.25 -10.04 13.79
C THR A 35 -1.74 -10.22 13.84
N LYS A 36 -1.14 -9.63 14.88
CA LYS A 36 0.18 -9.91 15.45
C LYS A 36 1.27 -10.39 14.47
N GLU A 37 2.14 -9.45 14.14
CA GLU A 37 3.58 -9.54 14.45
C GLU A 37 4.14 -10.96 14.64
N SER A 38 4.83 -11.51 13.63
CA SER A 38 6.14 -12.17 13.80
C SER A 38 6.63 -12.99 12.60
N GLU A 39 5.78 -13.48 11.70
CA GLU A 39 6.19 -14.59 10.80
C GLU A 39 6.41 -14.24 9.31
N GLY A 40 6.20 -13.00 8.90
CA GLY A 40 6.41 -12.59 7.51
C GLY A 40 7.89 -12.38 7.18
N ARG A 41 8.38 -12.93 6.06
CA ARG A 41 9.73 -12.63 5.54
C ARG A 41 9.96 -11.12 5.47
N LYS A 42 11.15 -10.67 5.87
CA LYS A 42 11.57 -9.27 5.70
C LYS A 42 11.54 -8.92 4.22
N VAL A 43 11.01 -7.75 3.91
CA VAL A 43 11.01 -7.21 2.55
C VAL A 43 12.04 -6.10 2.46
N ASP A 44 12.60 -5.94 1.27
CA ASP A 44 13.50 -4.83 0.98
C ASP A 44 12.87 -3.48 1.38
N ALA A 45 13.54 -2.79 2.30
CA ALA A 45 13.05 -1.54 2.87
C ALA A 45 13.01 -0.41 1.83
N ALA A 46 13.89 -0.40 0.83
CA ALA A 46 13.87 0.58 -0.24
C ALA A 46 12.65 0.36 -1.15
N ARG A 47 12.33 -0.90 -1.48
CA ARG A 47 11.13 -1.26 -2.22
C ARG A 47 9.86 -0.87 -1.47
N TYR A 48 9.79 -1.12 -0.17
CA TYR A 48 8.65 -0.73 0.66
C TYR A 48 8.49 0.79 0.76
N LYS A 49 9.59 1.53 1.01
CA LYS A 49 9.58 3.00 1.04
C LYS A 49 9.12 3.59 -0.31
N SER A 50 9.55 3.00 -1.43
CA SER A 50 9.09 3.40 -2.77
C SER A 50 7.59 3.18 -2.96
N LEU A 51 7.04 2.08 -2.43
CA LEU A 51 5.61 1.80 -2.47
C LEU A 51 4.84 2.84 -1.64
N ILE A 52 5.24 3.08 -0.40
CA ILE A 52 4.60 4.09 0.48
C ILE A 52 4.64 5.49 -0.14
N GLY A 53 5.75 5.87 -0.78
CA GLY A 53 5.86 7.14 -1.51
C GLY A 53 4.89 7.22 -2.69
N SER A 54 4.75 6.14 -3.44
CA SER A 54 3.81 6.07 -4.58
C SER A 54 2.35 6.10 -4.12
N LEU A 55 2.02 5.42 -3.02
CA LEU A 55 0.69 5.45 -2.40
C LEU A 55 0.36 6.81 -1.80
N ARG A 56 1.34 7.54 -1.26
CA ARG A 56 1.13 8.89 -0.72
C ARG A 56 0.62 9.86 -1.79
N TYR A 57 1.08 9.74 -3.04
CA TYR A 57 0.53 10.54 -4.14
C TYR A 57 -0.95 10.21 -4.40
N LEU A 58 -1.34 8.94 -4.30
CA LEU A 58 -2.75 8.53 -4.43
C LEU A 58 -3.59 9.08 -3.26
N THR A 59 -3.05 9.12 -2.03
CA THR A 59 -3.80 9.64 -0.87
C THR A 59 -4.17 11.12 -0.98
N THR A 60 -3.39 11.91 -1.73
CA THR A 60 -3.68 13.34 -1.93
C THR A 60 -4.96 13.56 -2.74
N ILE A 61 -5.41 12.54 -3.49
CA ILE A 61 -6.56 12.62 -4.39
C ILE A 61 -7.67 11.64 -4.02
N ARG A 62 -7.38 10.68 -3.13
CA ARG A 62 -8.28 9.62 -2.66
C ARG A 62 -8.14 9.42 -1.15
N LEU A 63 -9.05 10.04 -0.39
CA LEU A 63 -9.04 9.98 1.08
C LEU A 63 -9.39 8.59 1.63
N ASP A 64 -10.04 7.74 0.82
CA ASP A 64 -10.49 6.40 1.19
C ASP A 64 -9.35 5.41 1.51
N ILE A 65 -8.13 5.70 1.04
CA ILE A 65 -6.93 4.90 1.31
C ILE A 65 -5.96 5.54 2.31
N VAL A 66 -6.22 6.78 2.77
CA VAL A 66 -5.32 7.54 3.67
C VAL A 66 -5.03 6.78 4.95
N PHE A 67 -6.06 6.19 5.56
CA PHE A 67 -5.91 5.46 6.82
C PHE A 67 -4.97 4.25 6.66
N ARG A 68 -5.17 3.45 5.60
CA ARG A 68 -4.33 2.29 5.30
C ARG A 68 -2.88 2.69 5.02
N VAL A 69 -2.65 3.75 4.23
CA VAL A 69 -1.29 4.23 3.94
C VAL A 69 -0.59 4.76 5.19
N LYS A 70 -1.31 5.50 6.05
CA LYS A 70 -0.78 5.95 7.35
C LYS A 70 -0.43 4.78 8.26
N PHE A 71 -1.26 3.74 8.28
CA PHE A 71 -1.00 2.52 9.05
C PHE A 71 0.25 1.79 8.54
N LEU A 72 0.34 1.55 7.22
CA LEU A 72 1.50 0.91 6.59
C LEU A 72 2.81 1.69 6.80
N ASN A 73 2.75 3.01 6.86
CA ASN A 73 3.93 3.85 7.13
C ASN A 73 4.59 3.56 8.48
N LYS A 74 3.88 2.98 9.46
CA LYS A 74 4.45 2.57 10.76
C LYS A 74 5.48 1.44 10.61
N PHE A 75 5.35 0.60 9.59
CA PHE A 75 6.23 -0.54 9.34
C PHE A 75 7.37 -0.24 8.36
N LYS A 76 7.67 1.04 8.09
CA LYS A 76 8.72 1.43 7.12
C LYS A 76 10.13 1.01 7.54
N GLU A 77 10.36 0.80 8.83
CA GLU A 77 11.67 0.48 9.41
C GLU A 77 11.99 -1.01 9.31
N GLU A 78 10.98 -1.85 9.55
CA GLU A 78 11.08 -3.30 9.35
C GLU A 78 9.86 -3.82 8.55
N PRO A 79 9.82 -3.58 7.23
CA PRO A 79 8.71 -4.05 6.41
C PRO A 79 8.79 -5.56 6.21
N ARG A 80 7.62 -6.20 6.22
CA ARG A 80 7.44 -7.65 6.07
C ARG A 80 6.42 -7.91 4.97
N VAL A 81 6.44 -9.14 4.43
CA VAL A 81 5.53 -9.54 3.34
C VAL A 81 4.06 -9.32 3.73
N CYS A 82 3.70 -9.50 5.01
CA CYS A 82 2.34 -9.25 5.51
C CYS A 82 1.88 -7.79 5.41
N HIS A 83 2.79 -6.84 5.17
CA HIS A 83 2.50 -5.42 5.00
C HIS A 83 2.40 -5.00 3.52
N LEU A 84 2.58 -5.93 2.58
CA LEU A 84 2.49 -5.73 1.12
C LEU A 84 1.25 -6.41 0.57
#